data_AF-A0A372Q8N7-F1
#
_entry.id   AF-A0A372Q8N7-F1
#
_cell.length_a   1.000
_cell.length_b   1.000
_cell.length_c   1.000
_cell.angle_alpha   90.00
_cell.angle_beta   90.00
_cell.angle_gamma   90.00
#
_symmetry.space_group_name_H-M   'P 1'
#
loop_
_entity.id
_entity.type
_entity.pdbx_description
1 polymer ?
#
loop_
_entity_poly.entity_id
_entity_poly.type
_entity_poly.pdbx_seq_one_letter_code
_entity_poly.pdbx_strand_id
1 'polypeptide(L)'
;MIISYDVDFNFIYSDVSVELIKCVYNVYNSKKPSMALPFEEELISTNTPFLGIPILNSITYLNSSIAIGHNFRKLDNKPNELDIEAFPYCLKTSCYVNLPKFTFCTIIIKDNCNKAYKLLKLNLSQKELDISKEFDDSNPKYISLYSSDINSFLPVFMNQKSKKIYIEHICSKKCKNCISRLKNEYECIFFNPDIILYNY
;
A
#
# COMPACT_ATOMS: atom_id res chain seq x y z
N MET A 1 -5.39 0.69 -4.05
CA MET A 1 -5.41 1.74 -3.01
C MET A 1 -6.76 1.65 -2.30
N ILE A 2 -6.79 1.51 -0.98
CA ILE A 2 -8.05 1.68 -0.23
C ILE A 2 -8.38 3.18 -0.31
N ILE A 3 -9.12 3.56 -1.34
CA ILE A 3 -9.76 4.86 -1.44
C ILE A 3 -11.16 4.69 -0.85
N SER A 4 -11.25 4.43 0.44
CA SER A 4 -12.55 4.47 1.11
C SER A 4 -12.37 4.94 2.53
N TYR A 5 -13.38 5.68 2.99
CA TYR A 5 -13.59 6.06 4.39
C TYR A 5 -14.08 4.89 5.25
N ASP A 6 -14.02 3.66 4.74
CA ASP A 6 -14.42 2.48 5.49
C ASP A 6 -13.26 2.05 6.40
N VAL A 7 -13.09 2.82 7.47
CA VAL A 7 -12.17 2.51 8.58
C VAL A 7 -12.75 1.48 9.54
N ASP A 8 -14.05 1.19 9.41
CA ASP A 8 -14.75 0.26 10.29
C ASP A 8 -14.48 -1.19 9.87
N PHE A 9 -14.02 -1.43 8.63
CA PHE A 9 -13.75 -2.77 8.12
C PHE A 9 -14.92 -3.72 8.41
N ASN A 10 -16.16 -3.22 8.34
CA ASN A 10 -17.34 -3.95 8.83
C ASN A 10 -17.52 -5.31 8.12
N PHE A 11 -16.92 -5.53 6.95
CA PHE A 11 -16.89 -6.81 6.26
C PHE A 11 -16.03 -7.90 6.94
N ILE A 12 -15.35 -7.62 8.05
CA ILE A 12 -14.72 -8.62 8.93
C ILE A 12 -15.78 -9.21 9.87
N TYR A 13 -16.87 -9.73 9.30
CA TYR A 13 -17.89 -10.52 10.02
C TYR A 13 -17.46 -11.99 10.20
N SER A 14 -16.17 -12.28 10.14
CA SER A 14 -15.58 -13.61 10.35
C SER A 14 -14.57 -13.57 11.50
N ASP A 15 -14.17 -14.74 11.99
CA ASP A 15 -13.20 -14.99 13.07
C ASP A 15 -11.76 -14.48 12.79
N VAL A 16 -11.62 -13.43 12.00
CA VAL A 16 -10.36 -12.84 11.58
C VAL A 16 -9.93 -11.80 12.61
N SER A 17 -8.78 -12.05 13.21
CA SER A 17 -8.16 -11.14 14.17
C SER A 17 -7.46 -10.00 13.41
N VAL A 18 -7.67 -8.76 13.84
CA VAL A 18 -7.03 -7.58 13.22
C VAL A 18 -6.30 -6.76 14.26
N GLU A 19 -5.06 -6.41 13.94
CA GLU A 19 -4.28 -5.43 14.68
C GLU A 19 -4.15 -4.14 13.86
N LEU A 20 -4.33 -3.01 14.54
CA LEU A 20 -4.18 -1.68 13.95
C LEU A 20 -3.01 -0.95 14.60
N ILE A 21 -1.96 -0.71 13.82
CA ILE A 21 -0.81 0.11 14.23
C ILE A 21 -1.01 1.52 13.67
N LYS A 22 -0.88 2.54 14.52
CA LYS A 22 -0.99 3.94 14.13
C LYS A 22 0.34 4.66 14.31
N CYS A 23 0.88 5.20 13.21
CA CYS A 23 2.08 6.02 13.21
C CYS A 23 1.70 7.47 12.91
N VAL A 24 1.85 8.36 13.89
CA VAL A 24 1.52 9.78 13.74
C VAL A 24 2.66 10.52 13.06
N TYR A 25 2.38 11.17 11.94
CA TYR A 25 3.38 11.92 11.19
C TYR A 25 3.23 13.43 11.38
N ASN A 26 4.08 13.97 12.26
CA ASN A 26 4.10 15.39 12.59
C ASN A 26 5.15 16.20 11.79
N VAL A 27 6.00 15.54 11.00
CA VAL A 27 7.09 16.18 10.27
C VAL A 27 6.58 16.78 8.96
N TYR A 28 6.23 18.05 8.99
CA TYR A 28 5.84 18.79 7.79
C TYR A 28 7.07 19.05 6.89
N ASN A 29 6.91 19.01 5.56
CA ASN A 29 7.96 19.31 4.57
C ASN A 29 9.15 18.33 4.45
N SER A 30 9.04 17.06 4.90
CA SER A 30 10.05 16.07 4.49
C SER A 30 9.77 15.62 3.05
N LYS A 31 10.83 15.50 2.25
CA LYS A 31 10.73 14.99 0.86
C LYS A 31 10.55 13.47 0.81
N LYS A 32 10.90 12.76 1.89
CA LYS A 32 10.84 11.29 2.04
C LYS A 32 10.68 10.91 3.51
N PRO A 33 9.44 10.83 4.01
CA PRO A 33 9.13 10.11 5.24
C PRO A 33 9.49 8.64 5.11
N SER A 34 10.24 8.12 6.08
CA SER A 34 10.37 6.69 6.33
C SER A 34 9.83 6.43 7.74
N MET A 35 8.99 5.41 7.91
CA MET A 35 8.49 4.97 9.21
C MET A 35 8.78 3.48 9.35
N ALA A 36 9.29 3.07 10.50
CA ALA A 36 9.52 1.66 10.79
C ALA A 36 8.30 1.04 11.44
N LEU A 37 7.79 -0.04 10.86
CA LEU A 37 6.95 -1.00 11.54
C LEU A 37 7.84 -2.13 12.04
N PRO A 38 7.82 -2.47 13.33
CA PRO A 38 8.42 -3.73 13.78
C PRO A 38 7.69 -4.90 13.08
N PHE A 39 8.37 -6.04 12.92
CA PHE A 39 7.83 -7.32 12.45
C PHE A 39 7.86 -7.63 10.93
N GLU A 40 8.77 -7.06 10.11
CA GLU A 40 8.86 -7.42 8.67
C GLU A 40 9.00 -8.94 8.44
N GLU A 41 10.07 -9.54 8.99
CA GLU A 41 10.38 -10.97 8.78
C GLU A 41 9.24 -11.88 9.24
N GLU A 42 8.61 -11.56 10.37
CA GLU A 42 7.44 -12.27 10.88
C GLU A 42 6.30 -12.20 9.86
N LEU A 43 5.86 -10.98 9.47
CA LEU A 43 4.74 -10.78 8.56
C LEU A 43 4.93 -11.49 7.20
N ILE A 44 6.14 -11.43 6.64
CA ILE A 44 6.45 -12.07 5.36
C ILE A 44 6.52 -13.59 5.51
N SER A 45 7.18 -14.12 6.55
CA SER A 45 7.34 -15.58 6.74
C SER A 45 6.04 -16.29 7.08
N THR A 46 5.13 -15.63 7.80
CA THR A 46 3.81 -16.17 8.16
C THR A 46 2.74 -15.85 7.12
N ASN A 47 3.10 -15.24 5.98
CA ASN A 47 2.14 -14.80 4.96
C ASN A 47 0.99 -13.96 5.54
N THR A 48 1.30 -13.11 6.51
CA THR A 48 0.32 -12.25 7.18
C THR A 48 0.07 -11.01 6.32
N PRO A 49 -1.15 -10.79 5.80
CA PRO A 49 -1.48 -9.59 5.06
C PRO A 49 -1.37 -8.35 5.93
N PHE A 50 -0.81 -7.30 5.35
CA PHE A 50 -0.81 -5.97 5.92
C PHE A 50 -1.14 -4.90 4.88
N LEU A 51 -1.92 -3.91 5.30
CA LEU A 51 -2.48 -2.87 4.44
C LEU A 51 -2.20 -1.49 5.04
N GLY A 52 -1.79 -0.55 4.19
CA GLY A 52 -1.49 0.82 4.60
C GLY A 52 -2.61 1.80 4.24
N ILE A 53 -2.93 2.72 5.16
CA ILE A 53 -3.93 3.76 4.99
C ILE A 53 -3.38 5.08 5.52
N PRO A 54 -2.97 6.01 4.64
CA PRO A 54 -2.65 7.36 5.06
C PRO A 54 -3.94 8.17 5.30
N ILE A 55 -4.10 8.69 6.52
CA ILE A 55 -5.24 9.49 6.96
C ILE A 55 -4.79 10.92 7.15
N LEU A 56 -5.31 11.85 6.35
CA LEU A 56 -5.05 13.27 6.53
C LEU A 56 -5.68 13.76 7.85
N ASN A 57 -4.90 14.45 8.67
CA ASN A 57 -5.38 14.95 9.98
C ASN A 57 -6.46 16.04 9.83
N SER A 58 -6.47 16.76 8.71
CA SER A 58 -7.48 17.76 8.40
C SER A 58 -7.59 17.97 6.88
N ILE A 59 -8.81 17.95 6.35
CA ILE A 59 -9.08 18.34 4.97
C ILE A 59 -9.30 19.85 4.93
N THR A 60 -8.42 20.55 4.23
CA THR A 60 -8.52 21.99 3.98
C THR A 60 -8.53 22.24 2.47
N TYR A 61 -8.93 23.45 2.04
CA TYR A 61 -8.87 23.81 0.61
C TYR A 61 -7.47 23.61 0.01
N LEU A 62 -6.41 23.86 0.80
CA LEU A 62 -5.01 23.67 0.42
C LEU A 62 -4.66 22.20 0.14
N ASN A 63 -5.25 21.28 0.91
CA ASN A 63 -4.93 19.84 0.82
C ASN A 63 -6.01 19.05 0.07
N SER A 64 -7.09 19.70 -0.39
CA SER A 64 -8.22 19.10 -1.12
C SER A 64 -7.86 18.35 -2.41
N SER A 65 -6.65 18.55 -2.92
CA SER A 65 -6.16 17.92 -4.15
C SER A 65 -4.93 17.05 -3.91
N ILE A 66 -4.58 16.80 -2.65
CA ILE A 66 -3.44 15.99 -2.28
C ILE A 66 -3.90 14.56 -2.05
N ALA A 67 -3.28 13.63 -2.77
CA ALA A 67 -3.28 12.22 -2.45
C ALA A 67 -1.95 11.87 -1.76
N ILE A 68 -1.99 10.96 -0.78
CA ILE A 68 -0.80 10.37 -0.18
C ILE A 68 -0.77 8.92 -0.62
N GLY A 69 0.22 8.55 -1.40
CA GLY A 69 0.52 7.15 -1.67
C GLY A 69 1.59 6.65 -0.70
N HIS A 70 1.78 5.34 -0.68
CA HIS A 70 2.78 4.70 0.16
C HIS A 70 3.22 3.39 -0.49
N ASN A 71 4.44 2.99 -0.17
CA ASN A 71 4.96 1.65 -0.42
C ASN A 71 5.51 1.10 0.89
N PHE A 72 5.29 -0.19 1.15
CA PHE A 72 6.07 -0.90 2.16
C PHE A 72 7.39 -1.35 1.55
N ARG A 73 8.47 -1.31 2.33
CA ARG A 73 9.82 -1.59 1.83
C ARG A 73 10.67 -2.29 2.88
N LYS A 74 11.46 -3.26 2.44
CA LYS A 74 12.48 -3.91 3.26
C LYS A 74 13.61 -2.95 3.67
N LEU A 75 14.20 -3.15 4.86
CA LEU A 75 15.40 -2.40 5.31
C LEU A 75 16.61 -3.32 5.50
N ASP A 76 17.71 -3.05 4.79
CA ASP A 76 18.97 -3.85 4.88
C ASP A 76 19.53 -3.90 6.30
N ASN A 77 19.56 -2.74 6.97
CA ASN A 77 20.22 -2.61 8.27
C ASN A 77 19.32 -3.03 9.43
N LYS A 78 18.08 -3.40 9.14
CA LYS A 78 17.03 -3.69 10.12
C LYS A 78 16.03 -4.70 9.54
N PRO A 79 16.42 -5.97 9.38
CA PRO A 79 15.61 -6.99 8.72
C PRO A 79 14.27 -7.28 9.41
N ASN A 80 14.11 -6.83 10.66
CA ASN A 80 12.89 -6.99 11.44
C ASN A 80 12.01 -5.74 11.39
N GLU A 81 12.39 -4.70 10.63
CA GLU A 81 11.63 -3.47 10.48
C GLU A 81 11.23 -3.27 9.02
N LEU A 82 9.94 -3.03 8.80
CA LEU A 82 9.38 -2.67 7.51
C LEU A 82 9.32 -1.14 7.40
N ASP A 83 9.93 -0.58 6.36
CA ASP A 83 9.82 0.84 6.06
C ASP A 83 8.52 1.16 5.34
N ILE A 84 7.86 2.23 5.77
CA ILE A 84 6.74 2.84 5.06
C ILE A 84 7.25 4.10 4.37
N GLU A 85 7.43 4.02 3.06
CA GLU A 85 7.81 5.16 2.24
C GLU A 85 6.55 5.85 1.70
N ALA A 86 6.13 6.93 2.37
CA ALA A 86 4.98 7.73 1.96
C ALA A 86 5.38 8.80 0.94
N PHE A 87 4.53 9.07 -0.04
CA PHE A 87 4.76 10.11 -1.03
C PHE A 87 3.49 10.95 -1.29
N PRO A 88 3.58 12.29 -1.14
CA PRO A 88 2.48 13.19 -1.45
C PRO A 88 2.44 13.52 -2.95
N TYR A 89 1.24 13.57 -3.51
CA TYR A 89 1.00 13.96 -4.89
C TYR A 89 -0.18 14.91 -5.00
N CYS A 90 -0.02 16.01 -5.72
CA CYS A 90 -1.12 16.93 -6.00
C CYS A 90 -1.75 16.60 -7.36
N LEU A 91 -3.02 16.20 -7.37
CA LEU A 91 -3.78 15.86 -8.57
C LEU A 91 -3.90 17.05 -9.53
N LYS A 92 -4.06 18.27 -9.01
CA LYS A 92 -4.18 19.51 -9.81
C LYS A 92 -2.91 19.85 -10.57
N THR A 93 -1.75 19.77 -9.90
CA THR A 93 -0.45 20.13 -10.51
C THR A 93 0.23 18.95 -11.17
N SER A 94 -0.26 17.73 -10.92
CA SER A 94 0.34 16.47 -11.36
C SER A 94 1.82 16.33 -10.97
N CYS A 95 2.14 16.72 -9.72
CA CYS A 95 3.51 16.71 -9.21
C CYS A 95 3.58 16.46 -7.68
N TYR A 96 4.77 16.09 -7.21
CA TYR A 96 5.08 16.02 -5.78
C TYR A 96 4.89 17.38 -5.13
N VAL A 97 4.31 17.34 -3.94
CA VAL A 97 4.17 18.50 -3.07
C VAL A 97 4.83 18.21 -1.74
N ASN A 98 4.83 19.17 -0.83
CA ASN A 98 5.28 18.89 0.52
C ASN A 98 4.26 17.99 1.21
N LEU A 99 4.77 17.04 1.98
CA LEU A 99 3.91 16.12 2.70
C LEU A 99 3.17 16.89 3.82
N PRO A 100 1.83 16.83 3.85
CA PRO A 100 1.05 17.39 4.95
C PRO A 100 1.18 16.52 6.21
N LYS A 101 0.71 17.04 7.35
CA LYS A 101 0.55 16.22 8.55
C LYS A 101 -0.53 15.17 8.31
N PHE A 102 -0.22 13.91 8.62
CA PHE A 102 -1.11 12.79 8.42
C PHE A 102 -0.81 11.71 9.46
N THR A 103 -1.74 10.80 9.67
CA THR A 103 -1.54 9.58 10.46
C THR A 103 -1.49 8.42 9.48
N PHE A 104 -0.46 7.60 9.55
CA PHE A 104 -0.43 6.36 8.79
C PHE A 104 -0.95 5.23 9.65
N CYS A 105 -1.98 4.55 9.17
CA CYS A 105 -2.54 3.37 9.79
C CYS A 105 -2.06 2.14 9.02
N THR A 106 -1.51 1.17 9.72
CA THR A 106 -1.22 -0.16 9.19
C THR A 106 -2.17 -1.16 9.82
N ILE A 107 -2.86 -1.89 8.98
CA ILE A 107 -3.79 -2.94 9.38
C ILE A 107 -3.11 -4.26 9.12
N ILE A 108 -2.94 -5.06 10.17
CA ILE A 108 -2.35 -6.39 10.13
C ILE A 108 -3.47 -7.40 10.35
N ILE A 109 -3.60 -8.36 9.44
CA ILE A 109 -4.69 -9.33 9.43
C ILE A 109 -4.18 -10.67 9.96
N LYS A 110 -4.33 -10.87 11.27
CA LYS A 110 -3.92 -12.07 12.00
C LYS A 110 -4.92 -13.21 11.76
N ASP A 111 -4.45 -14.43 11.99
CA ASP A 111 -5.28 -15.65 11.96
C ASP A 111 -6.12 -15.80 10.68
N ASN A 112 -5.50 -15.52 9.52
CA ASN A 112 -6.16 -15.69 8.23
C ASN A 112 -5.92 -17.10 7.66
N CYS A 113 -6.84 -17.57 6.83
CA CYS A 113 -6.60 -18.77 6.02
C CYS A 113 -5.50 -18.49 4.99
N ASN A 114 -4.48 -19.36 4.88
CA ASN A 114 -3.39 -19.23 3.89
C ASN A 114 -3.85 -19.02 2.43
N LYS A 115 -5.11 -19.35 2.09
CA LYS A 115 -5.70 -19.12 0.76
C LYS A 115 -6.17 -17.67 0.53
N ALA A 116 -6.38 -16.90 1.59
CA ALA A 116 -6.85 -15.52 1.55
C ALA A 116 -5.75 -14.51 1.22
N TYR A 117 -4.47 -14.93 1.35
CA TYR A 117 -3.29 -14.13 1.06
C TYR A 117 -2.54 -14.64 -0.17
N LYS A 118 -2.05 -13.72 -1.00
CA LYS A 118 -1.01 -14.02 -2.00
C LYS A 118 -0.02 -12.89 -2.12
N LEU A 119 1.26 -13.23 -2.19
CA LEU A 119 2.33 -12.33 -2.60
C LEU A 119 2.63 -12.55 -4.08
N LEU A 120 2.31 -11.58 -4.94
CA LEU A 120 2.53 -11.68 -6.38
C LEU A 120 3.64 -10.74 -6.81
N LYS A 121 4.53 -11.22 -7.68
CA LYS A 121 5.51 -10.36 -8.36
C LYS A 121 4.82 -9.60 -9.49
N LEU A 122 4.84 -8.28 -9.40
CA LEU A 122 4.31 -7.37 -10.40
C LEU A 122 5.46 -6.80 -11.23
N ASN A 123 5.28 -6.83 -12.55
CA ASN A 123 6.10 -6.02 -13.44
C ASN A 123 5.44 -4.64 -13.63
N LEU A 124 5.89 -3.65 -12.86
CA LEU A 124 5.40 -2.27 -12.94
C LEU A 124 5.73 -1.55 -14.25
N SER A 125 6.45 -2.15 -15.21
CA SER A 125 6.52 -1.57 -16.56
C SER A 125 5.19 -1.69 -17.32
N GLN A 126 4.30 -2.56 -16.87
CA GLN A 126 2.96 -2.73 -17.42
C GLN A 126 2.01 -1.69 -16.84
N LYS A 127 1.13 -1.15 -17.69
CA LYS A 127 0.06 -0.21 -17.26
C LYS A 127 -1.12 -0.92 -16.61
N GLU A 128 -1.33 -2.18 -16.97
CA GLU A 128 -2.35 -3.03 -16.38
C GLU A 128 -1.80 -4.43 -16.15
N LEU A 129 -2.30 -5.07 -15.10
CA LEU A 129 -2.08 -6.49 -14.83
C LEU A 129 -3.43 -7.18 -14.70
N ASP A 130 -3.57 -8.31 -15.39
CA ASP A 130 -4.67 -9.24 -15.22
C ASP A 130 -4.30 -10.28 -14.15
N ILE A 131 -5.02 -10.26 -13.04
CA ILE A 131 -4.84 -11.19 -11.90
C ILE A 131 -5.87 -12.32 -11.91
N SER A 132 -6.58 -12.53 -13.03
CA SER A 132 -7.66 -13.51 -13.12
C SER A 132 -7.25 -14.95 -12.88
N LYS A 133 -5.99 -15.29 -13.19
CA LYS A 133 -5.41 -16.62 -12.96
C LYS A 133 -4.93 -16.81 -11.53
N GLU A 134 -4.81 -15.72 -10.78
CA GLU A 134 -4.26 -15.73 -9.43
C GLU A 134 -5.34 -15.91 -8.38
N PHE A 135 -6.62 -15.71 -8.72
CA PHE A 135 -7.73 -15.84 -7.79
C PHE A 135 -8.92 -16.54 -8.45
N ASP A 136 -9.45 -17.56 -7.78
CA ASP A 136 -10.70 -18.20 -8.15
C ASP A 136 -11.87 -17.21 -8.05
N ASP A 137 -11.79 -16.29 -7.06
CA ASP A 137 -12.76 -15.22 -6.89
C ASP A 137 -12.71 -14.21 -8.04
N SER A 138 -13.90 -13.72 -8.39
CA SER A 138 -14.15 -12.59 -9.26
C SER A 138 -13.44 -11.28 -8.84
N ASN A 139 -13.31 -11.00 -7.53
CA ASN A 139 -12.88 -9.69 -7.03
C ASN A 139 -12.07 -9.78 -5.72
N PRO A 140 -10.74 -9.99 -5.75
CA PRO A 140 -9.94 -9.82 -4.54
C PRO A 140 -10.10 -8.38 -4.02
N LYS A 141 -10.23 -8.18 -2.71
CA LYS A 141 -10.73 -6.90 -2.18
C LYS A 141 -9.62 -5.90 -1.83
N TYR A 142 -8.47 -6.37 -1.38
CA TYR A 142 -7.42 -5.48 -0.87
C TYR A 142 -6.07 -5.78 -1.50
N ILE A 143 -5.36 -4.71 -1.85
CA ILE A 143 -4.03 -4.74 -2.44
C ILE A 143 -3.10 -3.77 -1.73
N SER A 144 -1.85 -4.18 -1.52
CA SER A 144 -0.80 -3.36 -0.91
C SER A 144 0.54 -3.62 -1.62
N LEU A 145 1.31 -2.56 -1.86
CA LEU A 145 2.63 -2.67 -2.51
C LEU A 145 3.71 -2.93 -1.46
N TYR A 146 4.54 -3.92 -1.76
CA TYR A 146 5.71 -4.26 -0.99
C TYR A 146 6.94 -4.30 -1.93
N SER A 147 8.02 -3.67 -1.52
CA SER A 147 9.29 -3.71 -2.25
C SER A 147 10.34 -4.43 -1.41
N SER A 148 10.78 -5.58 -1.91
CA SER A 148 11.93 -6.31 -1.39
C SER A 148 13.27 -5.74 -1.88
N ASP A 149 13.27 -4.89 -2.93
CA ASP A 149 14.49 -4.22 -3.43
C ASP A 149 14.65 -2.82 -2.81
N ILE A 150 15.69 -2.72 -2.00
CA ILE A 150 16.00 -1.59 -1.13
C ILE A 150 16.48 -0.37 -1.91
N ASN A 151 16.97 -0.57 -3.13
CA ASN A 151 17.46 0.49 -4.02
C ASN A 151 16.38 1.00 -4.98
N SER A 152 15.25 0.31 -5.06
CA SER A 152 14.14 0.66 -5.94
C SER A 152 13.21 1.67 -5.26
N PHE A 153 12.84 2.72 -5.99
CA PHE A 153 11.80 3.65 -5.57
C PHE A 153 10.98 4.09 -6.78
N LEU A 154 9.76 3.57 -6.86
CA LEU A 154 8.80 3.91 -7.88
C LEU A 154 7.48 4.29 -7.20
N PRO A 155 7.22 5.59 -7.06
CA PRO A 155 5.94 6.08 -6.55
C PRO A 155 4.85 5.80 -7.58
N VAL A 156 3.92 4.92 -7.20
CA VAL A 156 2.85 4.40 -8.06
C VAL A 156 1.54 4.42 -7.30
N PHE A 157 0.47 4.81 -7.98
CA PHE A 157 -0.88 4.51 -7.51
C PHE A 157 -1.40 3.27 -8.21
N MET A 158 -2.01 2.37 -7.44
CA MET A 158 -2.72 1.22 -7.99
C MET A 158 -4.20 1.36 -7.78
N ASN A 159 -4.95 1.16 -8.86
CA ASN A 159 -6.40 1.09 -8.84
C ASN A 159 -6.86 -0.29 -9.32
N GLN A 160 -7.72 -0.94 -8.55
CA GLN A 160 -8.25 -2.23 -8.94
C GLN A 160 -9.65 -2.06 -9.51
N LYS A 161 -9.91 -2.68 -10.66
CA LYS A 161 -11.27 -2.85 -11.19
C LYS A 161 -11.44 -4.31 -11.55
N SER A 162 -12.23 -4.99 -10.74
CA SER A 162 -12.40 -6.44 -10.82
C SER A 162 -11.07 -7.20 -10.82
N LYS A 163 -10.86 -8.14 -11.75
CA LYS A 163 -9.63 -8.94 -11.93
C LYS A 163 -8.48 -8.18 -12.59
N LYS A 164 -8.56 -6.86 -12.69
CA LYS A 164 -7.50 -6.02 -13.27
C LYS A 164 -6.97 -4.99 -12.29
N ILE A 165 -5.66 -4.81 -12.31
CA ILE A 165 -4.96 -3.75 -11.57
C ILE A 165 -4.38 -2.78 -12.58
N TYR A 166 -4.75 -1.52 -12.43
CA TYR A 166 -4.20 -0.41 -13.19
C TYR A 166 -3.10 0.25 -12.38
N ILE A 167 -1.95 0.45 -13.02
CA ILE A 167 -0.74 0.99 -12.45
C ILE A 167 -0.54 2.39 -13.02
N GLU A 168 -0.60 3.39 -12.16
CA GLU A 168 -0.39 4.79 -12.52
C GLU A 168 0.96 5.27 -12.00
N HIS A 169 1.89 5.51 -12.91
CA HIS A 169 3.17 6.13 -12.59
C HIS A 169 2.99 7.63 -12.42
N ILE A 170 3.40 8.10 -11.24
CA ILE A 170 3.19 9.48 -10.81
C ILE A 170 4.28 10.41 -11.37
N CYS A 171 5.39 9.83 -11.82
CA CYS A 171 6.52 10.53 -12.38
C CYS A 171 6.24 11.05 -13.79
N SER A 172 5.45 12.12 -13.88
CA SER A 172 5.16 12.78 -15.16
C SER A 172 6.37 13.61 -15.62
N LYS A 173 6.57 13.73 -16.96
CA LYS A 173 7.58 14.63 -17.54
C LYS A 173 7.45 16.10 -17.09
N LYS A 174 6.26 16.49 -16.60
CA LYS A 174 5.97 17.86 -16.15
C LYS A 174 6.49 18.12 -14.72
N CYS A 175 6.72 17.07 -13.94
CA CYS A 175 7.18 17.19 -12.56
C CYS A 175 8.70 17.10 -12.46
N LYS A 176 9.38 18.25 -12.43
CA LYS A 176 10.86 18.32 -12.31
C LYS A 176 11.43 17.75 -11.01
N ASN A 177 10.60 17.69 -9.96
CA ASN A 177 10.98 17.21 -8.63
C ASN A 177 10.66 15.73 -8.42
N CYS A 178 10.28 15.00 -9.47
CA CYS A 178 10.05 13.58 -9.33
C CYS A 178 11.37 12.85 -9.06
N ILE A 179 11.38 12.05 -8.00
CA ILE A 179 12.46 11.13 -7.68
C ILE A 179 11.95 9.75 -8.03
N SER A 180 12.50 9.11 -9.06
CA SER A 180 12.27 7.69 -9.34
C SER A 180 13.60 6.99 -9.55
N ARG A 181 13.81 5.84 -8.90
CA ARG A 181 14.95 4.94 -9.11
C ARG A 181 14.39 3.60 -9.58
N LEU A 182 14.64 3.28 -10.85
CA LEU A 182 13.93 2.21 -11.57
C LEU A 182 14.57 0.84 -11.36
N LYS A 183 13.76 -0.06 -10.82
CA LYS A 183 13.59 -1.42 -11.34
C LYS A 183 12.09 -1.67 -11.50
N ASN A 184 11.75 -2.58 -12.41
CA ASN A 184 10.38 -2.81 -12.85
C ASN A 184 9.65 -3.87 -12.04
N GLU A 185 10.29 -4.51 -11.06
CA GLU A 185 9.70 -5.63 -10.32
C GLU A 185 9.41 -5.22 -8.89
N TYR A 186 8.14 -5.33 -8.50
CA TYR A 186 7.64 -5.09 -7.15
C TYR A 186 6.86 -6.31 -6.71
N GLU A 187 6.62 -6.44 -5.42
CA GLU A 187 5.72 -7.43 -4.89
C GLU A 187 4.42 -6.75 -4.46
N CYS A 188 3.31 -7.45 -4.63
CA CYS A 188 2.02 -6.98 -4.21
C CYS A 188 1.36 -8.02 -3.34
N ILE A 189 0.94 -7.55 -2.18
CA ILE A 189 0.19 -8.29 -1.19
C ILE A 189 -1.28 -8.18 -1.57
N PHE A 190 -1.91 -9.33 -1.76
CA PHE A 190 -3.33 -9.45 -1.98
C PHE A 190 -3.98 -10.06 -0.76
N PHE A 191 -5.12 -9.50 -0.38
CA PHE A 191 -5.97 -10.07 0.65
C PHE A 191 -7.41 -10.14 0.16
N ASN A 192 -8.01 -11.33 0.27
CA ASN A 192 -9.41 -11.57 -0.02
C ASN A 192 -10.12 -12.22 1.18
N PRO A 193 -10.94 -11.49 1.94
CA PRO A 193 -11.63 -12.04 3.11
C PRO A 193 -12.74 -13.03 2.73
N ASP A 194 -13.27 -13.00 1.50
CA ASP A 194 -14.43 -13.83 1.14
C ASP A 194 -14.07 -15.32 1.03
N ILE A 195 -12.80 -15.65 0.81
CA ILE A 195 -12.30 -17.04 0.81
C ILE A 195 -12.45 -17.69 2.19
N ILE A 196 -12.51 -16.90 3.26
CA ILE A 196 -12.62 -17.39 4.65
C ILE A 196 -14.03 -17.93 4.91
N LEU A 197 -15.05 -17.40 4.24
CA LEU A 197 -16.47 -17.75 4.46
C LEU A 197 -16.89 -19.09 3.83
N TYR A 198 -16.10 -19.66 2.94
CA TYR A 198 -16.46 -20.89 2.19
C TYR A 198 -15.75 -22.16 2.68
N ASN A 199 -15.02 -22.12 3.80
CA ASN A 199 -14.30 -23.29 4.35
C ASN A 199 -14.96 -23.89 5.61
N TYR A 200 -16.24 -23.60 5.86
CA TYR A 200 -17.07 -24.27 6.88
C TYR A 200 -18.19 -25.07 6.24
#